data_AF-A0A511Y8L3-F1
#
_entry.id   AF-A0A511Y8L3-F1
#
_cell.length_a   1.000
_cell.length_b   1.000
_cell.length_c   1.000
_cell.angle_alpha   90.00
_cell.angle_beta   90.00
_cell.angle_gamma   90.00
#
_symmetry.space_group_name_H-M   'P 1'
#
loop_
_entity.id
_entity.type
_entity.pdbx_description
1 polymer ?
#
loop_
_entity_poly.entity_id
_entity_poly.type
_entity_poly.pdbx_seq_one_letter_code
_entity_poly.pdbx_strand_id
1 'polypeptide(L)'
;MKKTILLGAMFLGSFIFAQIKGGDRDAHGCIGSAGYTYSQIKKDCVRVFEQKIKLTEVAPKGSSTSMAAVIFSKDLKKAEVFVPDTDGESLILTRTGKGKIWKKDGYALVPFKKNGYQLKKDNVVIYQ
;
A
#
# COMPACT_ATOMS: atom_id res chain seq x y z
N MET A 1 16.67 -26.08 -65.69
CA MET A 1 17.60 -26.95 -64.94
C MET A 1 18.64 -26.09 -64.25
N LYS A 2 18.60 -26.04 -62.91
CA LYS A 2 19.74 -26.09 -61.98
C LYS A 2 19.24 -25.70 -60.59
N LYS A 3 19.13 -26.71 -59.74
CA LYS A 3 18.88 -26.61 -58.30
C LYS A 3 20.14 -26.05 -57.65
N THR A 4 20.00 -25.20 -56.64
CA THR A 4 21.01 -25.08 -55.60
C THR A 4 20.31 -24.80 -54.28
N ILE A 5 20.19 -25.88 -53.51
CA ILE A 5 19.92 -25.86 -52.07
C ILE A 5 21.26 -25.55 -51.40
N LEU A 6 21.31 -24.62 -50.47
CA LEU A 6 22.36 -24.56 -49.46
C LEU A 6 21.77 -24.11 -48.12
N LEU A 7 21.77 -25.08 -47.21
CA LEU A 7 21.54 -24.97 -45.78
C LEU A 7 22.59 -24.04 -45.13
N GLY A 8 22.20 -23.37 -44.04
CA GLY A 8 23.11 -22.80 -43.03
C GLY A 8 22.72 -21.36 -42.67
N ALA A 9 22.42 -20.98 -41.44
CA ALA A 9 22.54 -21.65 -40.16
C ALA A 9 21.39 -21.18 -39.24
N MET A 10 20.76 -22.13 -38.54
CA MET A 10 20.05 -21.84 -37.30
C MET A 10 21.08 -21.27 -36.32
N PHE A 11 21.16 -19.96 -36.15
CA PHE A 11 21.81 -19.39 -34.98
C PHE A 11 20.82 -19.53 -33.83
N LEU A 12 21.11 -20.50 -32.97
CA LEU A 12 20.36 -20.79 -31.76
C LEU A 12 20.06 -19.50 -31.01
N GLY A 13 18.77 -19.29 -30.76
CA GLY A 13 18.27 -18.31 -29.83
C GLY A 13 18.98 -18.48 -28.50
N SER A 14 19.95 -17.60 -28.25
CA SER A 14 20.36 -17.29 -26.89
C SER A 14 19.28 -16.38 -26.33
N PHE A 15 18.17 -16.98 -25.89
CA PHE A 15 17.31 -16.33 -24.90
C PHE A 15 18.17 -16.16 -23.66
N ILE A 16 18.90 -15.04 -23.61
CA ILE A 16 19.39 -14.49 -22.36
C ILE A 16 18.13 -14.12 -21.60
N PHE A 17 17.59 -15.07 -20.82
CA PHE A 17 16.74 -14.74 -19.69
C PHE A 17 17.61 -13.99 -18.70
N ALA A 18 17.89 -12.73 -19.00
CA ALA A 18 18.24 -11.75 -18.01
C ALA A 18 17.03 -11.69 -17.08
N GLN A 19 17.08 -12.47 -16.00
CA GLN A 19 16.16 -12.32 -14.88
C GLN A 19 16.33 -10.87 -14.40
N ILE A 20 15.42 -9.98 -14.79
CA ILE A 20 15.39 -8.61 -14.29
C ILE A 20 15.10 -8.73 -12.78
N LYS A 21 16.16 -8.84 -11.97
CA LYS A 21 16.05 -8.66 -10.53
C LYS A 21 15.74 -7.18 -10.31
N GLY A 22 14.51 -6.89 -9.88
CA GLY A 22 14.03 -5.53 -9.62
C GLY A 22 12.92 -5.01 -10.55
N GLY A 23 12.17 -5.91 -11.20
CA GLY A 23 11.01 -5.57 -12.03
C GLY A 23 9.69 -5.35 -11.26
N ASP A 24 9.68 -5.51 -9.94
CA ASP A 24 8.50 -5.36 -9.08
C ASP A 24 8.42 -3.97 -8.40
N ARG A 25 9.20 -3.01 -8.89
CA ARG A 25 9.12 -1.62 -8.45
C ARG A 25 7.89 -0.94 -9.05
N ASP A 26 7.12 -0.27 -8.21
CA ASP A 26 6.03 0.60 -8.66
C ASP A 26 6.55 1.93 -9.26
N ALA A 27 5.64 2.82 -9.66
CA ALA A 27 5.97 4.13 -10.22
C ALA A 27 6.74 5.06 -9.26
N HIS A 28 6.74 4.75 -7.96
CA HIS A 28 7.49 5.45 -6.94
C HIS A 28 8.81 4.75 -6.57
N GLY A 29 9.11 3.61 -7.21
CA GLY A 29 10.31 2.81 -6.93
C GLY A 29 10.15 1.85 -5.75
N CYS A 30 8.95 1.71 -5.18
CA CYS A 30 8.71 0.83 -4.04
C CYS A 30 8.63 -0.63 -4.47
N ILE A 31 9.37 -1.49 -3.75
CA ILE A 31 9.46 -2.93 -4.00
C ILE A 31 8.31 -3.62 -3.26
N GLY A 32 7.20 -3.84 -3.96
CA GLY A 32 5.99 -4.43 -3.38
C GLY A 32 6.22 -5.82 -2.80
N SER A 33 7.05 -6.66 -3.42
CA SER A 33 7.35 -8.01 -2.91
C SER A 33 8.13 -8.01 -1.59
N ALA A 34 8.83 -6.92 -1.29
CA ALA A 34 9.50 -6.71 0.00
C ALA A 34 8.57 -6.05 1.05
N GLY A 35 7.30 -5.80 0.69
CA GLY A 35 6.28 -5.21 1.55
C GLY A 35 6.38 -3.69 1.67
N TYR A 36 7.03 -3.03 0.71
CA TYR A 36 7.07 -1.57 0.65
C TYR A 36 5.87 -1.00 -0.10
N THR A 37 5.34 0.09 0.43
CA THR A 37 4.25 0.89 -0.17
C THR A 37 4.62 2.36 -0.09
N TYR A 38 4.31 3.13 -1.12
CA TYR A 38 4.62 4.55 -1.11
C TYR A 38 3.74 5.31 -0.11
N SER A 39 4.38 6.08 0.78
CA SER A 39 3.68 7.01 1.68
C SER A 39 3.69 8.41 1.10
N GLN A 40 2.50 8.96 0.89
CA GLN A 40 2.30 10.33 0.42
C GLN A 40 2.73 11.37 1.46
N ILE A 41 2.64 11.06 2.75
CA ILE A 41 3.07 11.96 3.83
C ILE A 41 4.59 11.91 4.01
N LYS A 42 5.20 10.73 3.95
CA LYS A 42 6.65 10.58 4.11
C LYS A 42 7.43 10.91 2.84
N LYS A 43 6.78 10.80 1.67
CA LYS A 43 7.41 10.88 0.35
C LYS A 43 8.49 9.82 0.18
N ASP A 44 8.21 8.63 0.71
CA ASP A 44 9.16 7.52 0.78
C ASP A 44 8.40 6.18 0.83
N CYS A 45 9.10 5.11 0.48
CA CYS A 45 8.60 3.74 0.56
C CYS A 45 8.65 3.25 2.02
N VAL A 46 7.50 2.89 2.57
CA VAL A 46 7.37 2.42 3.95
C VAL A 46 6.85 0.99 4.01
N ARG A 47 7.21 0.26 5.06
CA ARG A 47 6.61 -1.05 5.35
C ARG A 47 5.45 -0.85 6.32
N VAL A 48 4.23 -1.11 5.84
CA VAL A 48 2.98 -0.84 6.55
C VAL A 48 2.93 -1.56 7.91
N PHE A 49 3.43 -2.80 7.97
CA PHE A 49 3.44 -3.62 9.19
C PHE A 49 4.47 -3.18 10.25
N GLU A 50 5.45 -2.35 9.88
CA GLU A 50 6.46 -1.79 10.80
C GLU A 50 6.01 -0.47 11.42
N GLN A 51 4.85 0.07 11.01
CA GLN A 51 4.35 1.33 11.53
C GLN A 51 3.90 1.22 13.00
N LYS A 52 4.05 2.33 13.73
CA LYS A 52 3.77 2.39 15.17
C LYS A 52 2.29 2.28 15.50
N ILE A 53 1.43 2.88 14.67
CA ILE A 53 -0.02 2.88 14.89
C ILE A 53 -0.60 1.86 13.93
N LYS A 54 -1.04 0.73 14.50
CA LYS A 54 -1.69 -0.37 13.81
C LYS A 54 -3.07 -0.56 14.41
N LEU A 55 -4.05 -0.76 13.55
CA LEU A 55 -5.45 -0.97 13.90
C LEU A 55 -5.85 -2.35 13.39
N THR A 56 -6.66 -3.06 14.16
CA THR A 56 -7.14 -4.39 13.83
C THR A 56 -8.56 -4.31 13.29
N GLU A 57 -8.86 -5.08 12.25
CA GLU A 57 -10.21 -5.18 11.69
C GLU A 57 -11.21 -5.64 12.74
N VAL A 58 -12.36 -4.97 12.83
CA VAL A 58 -13.36 -5.23 13.88
C VAL A 58 -14.26 -6.44 13.56
N ALA A 59 -14.56 -6.67 12.29
CA ALA A 59 -15.49 -7.72 11.85
C ALA A 59 -14.98 -8.40 10.57
N PRO A 60 -13.89 -9.19 10.65
CA PRO A 60 -13.36 -9.91 9.50
C PRO A 60 -14.40 -10.88 8.94
N LYS A 61 -14.53 -10.90 7.61
CA LYS A 61 -15.48 -11.78 6.91
C LYS A 61 -14.95 -13.21 6.72
N GLY A 62 -13.67 -13.46 7.05
CA GLY A 62 -13.00 -14.75 6.86
C GLY A 62 -12.22 -15.20 8.09
N SER A 63 -11.36 -16.20 7.92
CA SER A 63 -10.52 -16.76 8.99
C SER A 63 -9.28 -15.92 9.32
N SER A 64 -8.97 -14.93 8.48
CA SER A 64 -7.86 -13.99 8.68
C SER A 64 -8.39 -12.62 9.12
N THR A 65 -7.60 -11.94 9.97
CA THR A 65 -7.86 -10.57 10.40
C THR A 65 -6.90 -9.63 9.70
N SER A 66 -7.41 -8.60 9.03
CA SER A 66 -6.56 -7.59 8.42
C SER A 66 -6.11 -6.52 9.42
N MET A 67 -5.05 -5.80 9.07
CA MET A 67 -4.59 -4.62 9.81
C MET A 67 -4.64 -3.38 8.93
N ALA A 68 -4.87 -2.23 9.57
CA ALA A 68 -4.62 -0.94 8.99
C ALA A 68 -3.45 -0.25 9.71
N ALA A 69 -2.69 0.59 9.01
CA ALA A 69 -1.65 1.41 9.62
C ALA A 69 -1.94 2.90 9.48
N VAL A 70 -1.48 3.71 10.43
CA VAL A 70 -1.65 5.17 10.41
C VAL A 70 -0.30 5.87 10.48
N ILE A 71 -0.08 6.81 9.57
CA ILE A 71 1.03 7.75 9.58
C ILE A 71 0.47 9.17 9.67
N PHE A 72 0.88 9.94 10.67
CA PHE A 72 0.53 11.36 10.77
C PHE A 72 1.57 12.25 10.10
N SER A 73 1.11 13.37 9.52
CA SER A 73 2.01 14.46 9.17
C SER A 73 2.63 15.08 10.43
N LYS A 74 3.79 15.73 10.29
CA LYS A 74 4.51 16.35 11.43
C LYS A 74 3.63 17.36 12.20
N ASP A 75 2.78 18.09 11.49
CA ASP A 75 1.85 19.09 12.04
C ASP A 75 0.50 18.51 12.47
N LEU A 76 0.32 17.18 12.36
CA LEU A 76 -0.92 16.45 12.65
C LEU A 76 -2.12 16.92 11.81
N LYS A 77 -1.95 17.69 10.74
CA LYS A 77 -3.06 18.12 9.88
C LYS A 77 -3.55 17.02 8.95
N LYS A 78 -2.71 16.02 8.66
CA LYS A 78 -3.06 14.87 7.82
C LYS A 78 -2.78 13.56 8.55
N ALA A 79 -3.62 12.58 8.28
CA ALA A 79 -3.41 11.18 8.64
C ALA A 79 -3.49 10.36 7.36
N GLU A 80 -2.43 9.66 7.02
CA GLU A 80 -2.39 8.68 5.96
C GLU A 80 -2.71 7.32 6.56
N VAL A 81 -3.76 6.68 6.05
CA VAL A 81 -4.26 5.40 6.55
C VAL A 81 -4.13 4.36 5.45
N PHE A 82 -3.39 3.29 5.74
CA PHE A 82 -3.22 2.15 4.85
C PHE A 82 -4.24 1.09 5.25
N VAL A 83 -5.17 0.76 4.38
CA VAL A 83 -6.09 -0.37 4.51
C VAL A 83 -5.84 -1.33 3.33
N PRO A 84 -6.06 -2.65 3.47
CA PRO A 84 -5.84 -3.58 2.36
C PRO A 84 -6.80 -3.37 1.18
N ASP A 85 -8.02 -2.90 1.45
CA ASP A 85 -9.12 -2.83 0.48
C ASP A 85 -9.06 -1.63 -0.48
N THR A 86 -7.92 -0.95 -0.60
CA THR A 86 -7.76 0.27 -1.40
C THR A 86 -6.85 0.11 -2.61
N ASP A 87 -6.76 -1.10 -3.20
CA ASP A 87 -5.95 -1.40 -4.39
C ASP A 87 -4.48 -0.95 -4.28
N GLY A 88 -3.95 -0.93 -3.05
CA GLY A 88 -2.59 -0.47 -2.74
C GLY A 88 -2.44 1.04 -2.52
N GLU A 89 -3.49 1.84 -2.69
CA GLU A 89 -3.48 3.26 -2.36
C GLU A 89 -3.74 3.53 -0.88
N SER A 90 -3.24 4.65 -0.36
CA SER A 90 -3.48 5.08 1.01
C SER A 90 -4.55 6.19 1.09
N LEU A 91 -5.28 6.23 2.21
CA LEU A 91 -6.28 7.25 2.47
C LEU A 91 -5.64 8.47 3.15
N ILE A 92 -5.62 9.63 2.48
CA ILE A 92 -5.16 10.89 3.07
C ILE A 92 -6.32 11.64 3.72
N LEU A 93 -6.49 11.45 5.03
CA LEU A 93 -7.51 12.12 5.83
C LEU A 93 -7.02 13.48 6.32
N THR A 94 -7.89 14.48 6.35
CA THR A 94 -7.56 15.85 6.81
C THR A 94 -8.19 16.14 8.15
N ARG A 95 -7.43 16.76 9.06
CA ARG A 95 -7.89 17.14 10.40
C ARG A 95 -9.02 18.15 10.31
N THR A 96 -10.06 17.93 11.11
CA THR A 96 -11.26 18.79 11.16
C THR A 96 -11.33 19.49 12.51
N GLY A 97 -11.44 20.83 12.46
CA GLY A 97 -11.53 21.68 13.65
C GLY A 97 -10.32 21.58 14.59
N LYS A 98 -10.55 21.89 15.87
CA LYS A 98 -9.51 21.82 16.93
C LYS A 98 -9.35 20.40 17.51
N GLY A 99 -10.32 19.51 17.28
CA GLY A 99 -10.31 18.13 17.78
C GLY A 99 -9.27 17.24 17.10
N LYS A 100 -9.10 16.02 17.60
CA LYS A 100 -8.25 14.98 16.99
C LYS A 100 -9.07 14.08 16.05
N ILE A 101 -9.72 14.66 15.04
CA ILE A 101 -10.57 13.94 14.09
C ILE A 101 -10.09 14.24 12.67
N TRP A 102 -9.81 13.21 11.89
CA TRP A 102 -9.41 13.33 10.48
C TRP A 102 -10.45 12.69 9.56
N LYS A 103 -10.83 13.34 8.46
CA LYS A 103 -11.89 12.87 7.56
C LYS A 103 -11.51 12.94 6.08
N LYS A 104 -12.12 12.08 5.27
CA LYS A 104 -12.18 12.10 3.79
C LYS A 104 -13.25 11.10 3.33
N ASP A 105 -14.14 11.47 2.41
CA ASP A 105 -15.05 10.56 1.69
C ASP A 105 -15.76 9.52 2.58
N GLY A 106 -16.40 9.96 3.66
CA GLY A 106 -17.10 9.07 4.61
C GLY A 106 -16.19 8.35 5.61
N TYR A 107 -14.87 8.38 5.42
CA TYR A 107 -13.90 7.89 6.40
C TYR A 107 -13.67 8.92 7.52
N ALA A 108 -13.53 8.41 8.75
CA ALA A 108 -13.14 9.19 9.91
C ALA A 108 -12.16 8.42 10.80
N LEU A 109 -10.97 8.97 11.01
CA LEU A 109 -10.04 8.51 12.05
C LEU A 109 -10.26 9.32 13.32
N VAL A 110 -10.56 8.64 14.41
CA VAL A 110 -10.89 9.26 15.72
C VAL A 110 -10.08 8.62 16.85
N PRO A 111 -9.84 9.31 17.97
CA PRO A 111 -9.15 8.72 19.12
C PRO A 111 -10.02 7.64 19.74
N PHE A 112 -9.40 6.57 20.22
CA PHE A 112 -10.07 5.44 20.84
C PHE A 112 -9.25 4.88 22.00
N LYS A 113 -9.88 4.67 23.16
CA LYS A 113 -9.21 4.23 24.40
C LYS A 113 -7.98 5.09 24.74
N LYS A 114 -7.11 4.62 25.63
CA LYS A 114 -5.87 5.32 25.97
C LYS A 114 -4.87 5.20 24.82
N ASN A 115 -4.68 6.30 24.07
CA ASN A 115 -3.72 6.46 22.98
C ASN A 115 -3.94 5.62 21.71
N GLY A 116 -5.11 4.97 21.55
CA GLY A 116 -5.48 4.27 20.32
C GLY A 116 -6.27 5.15 19.36
N TYR A 117 -6.62 4.58 18.21
CA TYR A 117 -7.47 5.21 17.21
C TYR A 117 -8.48 4.21 16.66
N GLN A 118 -9.56 4.72 16.08
CA GLN A 118 -10.54 3.95 15.33
C GLN A 118 -10.68 4.57 13.95
N LEU A 119 -10.68 3.73 12.92
CA LEU A 119 -11.10 4.11 11.58
C LEU A 119 -12.58 3.73 11.42
N LYS A 120 -13.38 4.71 11.02
CA LYS A 120 -14.79 4.54 10.68
C LYS A 120 -15.01 4.78 9.21
N LYS A 121 -15.96 4.07 8.61
CA LYS A 121 -16.54 4.35 7.30
C LYS A 121 -18.05 4.50 7.47
N ASP A 122 -18.59 5.65 7.08
CA ASP A 122 -20.03 5.96 7.18
C ASP A 122 -20.60 5.69 8.58
N ASN A 123 -19.87 6.15 9.60
CA ASN A 123 -20.11 5.97 11.04
C ASN A 123 -19.95 4.55 11.60
N VAL A 124 -19.68 3.54 10.77
CA VAL A 124 -19.38 2.17 11.21
C VAL A 124 -17.89 2.04 11.51
N VAL A 125 -17.53 1.48 12.68
CA VAL A 125 -16.12 1.19 13.01
C VAL A 125 -15.66 -0.02 12.21
N ILE A 126 -14.62 0.18 11.40
CA ILE A 126 -14.04 -0.87 10.55
C ILE A 126 -12.68 -1.37 11.07
N TYR A 127 -11.91 -0.49 11.72
CA TYR A 127 -10.63 -0.85 12.38
C TYR A 127 -10.46 -0.14 13.72
N GLN A 128 -9.81 -0.77 14.71
CA GLN A 128 -9.56 -0.19 16.04
C GLN A 128 -8.32 -0.74 16.79
#